data_AF-A0AA37UUM7-F1
#
_entry.id   AF-A0AA37UUM7-F1
#
_cell.length_a   1.000
_cell.length_b   1.000
_cell.length_c   1.000
_cell.angle_alpha   90.00
_cell.angle_beta   90.00
_cell.angle_gamma   90.00
#
_symmetry.space_group_name_H-M   'P 1'
#
loop_
_entity.id
_entity.type
_entity.pdbx_description
1 polymer ?
#
loop_
_entity_poly.entity_id
_entity_poly.type
_entity_poly.pdbx_seq_one_letter_code
_entity_poly.pdbx_strand_id
1 'polypeptide(L)'
;MIVAIIGIVSALAAPPARADLSGFDPGYIISDEVFYNPGTMTAADIQRFLDARGASCRPNADGTACLRSYRQTTNDRTADQYCPGGYRGASDESAATIIAKVAASCRINPQVLLVTLQKEQTLVTRTTAGSARTYDIALGFGCPDGAPCQTQYFGFANQTYNAARQFQRYRAHPTNYSYRAGRENFIGYHPNASLGCGGSSVFIRNDATAGLYNYTPYQPNAAALRAGYGTGDACSAYGNRNFYLFFNDWFGGPQAGGLAGSLTSVVQSGPNRVRVQGWALDRGTPNPVDVRVLVDGAATDVRADRPGAPEGHGSSRSYAVAHDVSAPPGLRRVCLVAIAPGGGANAPLGCRDVTVLAQPVGAVDPIRVEQGGRATVSGWALDPDSSAPVTVRVVVDDRVTETVADRPAPGRTDRVGFSANVTAQAGSRRVCVLVGDDAGAPGVLLSCQDVTFR
;
A
#
# COMPACT_ATOMS: atom_id res chain seq x y z
N MET A 1 0.78 52.35 -13.77
CA MET A 1 0.63 51.26 -14.75
C MET A 1 1.72 50.23 -14.43
N ILE A 2 1.39 49.19 -13.66
CA ILE A 2 2.36 48.20 -13.18
C ILE A 2 2.44 47.08 -14.23
N VAL A 3 3.60 46.93 -14.87
CA VAL A 3 3.88 45.86 -15.83
C VAL A 3 4.30 44.62 -15.05
N ALA A 4 3.44 43.60 -15.02
CA ALA A 4 3.74 42.30 -14.44
C ALA A 4 4.54 41.46 -15.45
N ILE A 5 5.78 41.11 -15.11
CA ILE A 5 6.61 40.16 -15.85
C ILE A 5 6.12 38.76 -15.51
N ILE A 6 5.43 38.12 -16.47
CA ILE A 6 5.04 36.72 -16.38
C ILE A 6 6.28 35.88 -16.71
N GLY A 7 6.87 35.27 -15.69
CA GLY A 7 7.93 34.27 -15.86
C GLY A 7 7.38 33.02 -16.52
N ILE A 8 7.86 32.70 -17.71
CA ILE A 8 7.59 31.43 -18.40
C ILE A 8 8.33 30.34 -17.62
N VAL A 9 7.62 29.61 -16.77
CA VAL A 9 8.11 28.35 -16.22
C VAL A 9 8.11 27.36 -17.38
N SER A 10 9.29 27.17 -17.99
CA SER A 10 9.50 26.07 -18.92
C SER A 10 9.35 24.77 -18.14
N ALA A 11 8.23 24.08 -18.33
CA ALA A 11 8.06 22.72 -17.86
C ALA A 11 9.13 21.87 -18.54
N LEU A 12 10.16 21.49 -17.77
CA LEU A 12 11.11 20.46 -18.18
C LEU A 12 10.29 19.22 -18.55
N ALA A 13 10.39 18.81 -19.81
CA ALA A 13 9.80 17.56 -20.27
C ALA A 13 10.33 16.43 -19.37
N ALA A 14 9.41 15.63 -18.81
CA ALA A 14 9.77 14.43 -18.09
C ALA A 14 10.70 13.58 -18.97
N PRO A 15 11.76 12.95 -18.41
CA PRO A 15 12.58 12.02 -19.17
C PRO A 15 11.70 10.95 -19.82
N PRO A 16 12.10 10.39 -20.99
CA PRO A 16 11.31 9.36 -21.66
C PRO A 16 11.03 8.23 -20.66
N ALA A 17 9.78 7.75 -20.64
CA ALA A 17 9.36 6.62 -19.82
C ALA A 17 10.34 5.48 -20.08
N ARG A 18 11.07 5.08 -19.03
CA ARG A 18 12.08 4.04 -19.13
C ARG A 18 11.32 2.73 -19.09
N ALA A 19 11.46 1.91 -20.14
CA ALA A 19 10.89 0.56 -20.19
C ALA A 19 11.46 -0.27 -19.02
N ASP A 20 10.78 -0.27 -17.88
CA ASP A 20 11.19 -1.00 -16.69
C ASP A 20 10.49 -2.36 -16.67
N LEU A 21 11.29 -3.40 -16.84
CA LEU A 21 10.89 -4.81 -16.77
C LEU A 21 11.52 -5.52 -15.57
N SER A 22 12.19 -4.80 -14.66
CA SER A 22 12.88 -5.41 -13.51
C SER A 22 11.94 -6.21 -12.60
N GLY A 23 10.65 -5.83 -12.55
CA GLY A 23 9.61 -6.56 -11.83
C GLY A 23 8.77 -7.52 -12.70
N PHE A 24 9.13 -7.77 -13.96
CA PHE A 24 8.37 -8.70 -14.79
C PHE A 24 8.51 -10.13 -14.27
N ASP A 25 7.39 -10.72 -13.87
CA ASP A 25 7.29 -12.11 -13.44
C ASP A 25 6.31 -12.84 -14.37
N PRO A 26 6.76 -13.84 -15.16
CA PRO A 26 5.87 -14.56 -16.07
C PRO A 26 4.74 -15.30 -15.33
N GLY A 27 4.91 -15.64 -14.05
CA GLY A 27 3.88 -16.27 -13.22
C GLY A 27 2.94 -15.28 -12.52
N TYR A 28 3.22 -13.98 -12.58
CA TYR A 28 2.46 -12.94 -11.88
C TYR A 28 2.55 -11.58 -12.59
N ILE A 29 2.02 -11.49 -13.81
CA ILE A 29 2.13 -10.28 -14.65
C ILE A 29 1.39 -9.09 -14.01
N ILE A 30 0.24 -9.34 -13.40
CA ILE A 30 -0.65 -8.34 -12.80
C ILE A 30 -1.49 -9.02 -11.71
N SER A 31 -1.77 -8.32 -10.61
CA SER A 31 -2.59 -8.89 -9.52
C SER A 31 -4.08 -8.95 -9.89
N ASP A 32 -4.85 -9.84 -9.26
CA ASP A 32 -6.31 -9.92 -9.48
C ASP A 32 -7.00 -8.65 -8.99
N GLU A 33 -6.53 -8.08 -7.89
CA GLU A 33 -7.03 -6.84 -7.32
C GLU A 33 -6.83 -5.67 -8.28
N VAL A 34 -5.68 -5.57 -8.93
CA VAL A 34 -5.45 -4.53 -9.94
C VAL A 34 -6.28 -4.83 -11.18
N PHE A 35 -6.33 -6.08 -11.65
CA PHE A 35 -6.98 -6.42 -12.92
C PHE A 35 -8.51 -6.27 -12.88
N TYR A 36 -9.13 -6.67 -11.77
CA TYR A 36 -10.59 -6.72 -11.59
C TYR A 36 -11.13 -5.56 -10.73
N ASN A 37 -10.40 -4.45 -10.59
CA ASN A 37 -10.88 -3.25 -9.89
C ASN A 37 -11.49 -2.24 -10.87
N PRO A 38 -12.83 -2.16 -11.02
CA PRO A 38 -13.47 -1.24 -11.94
C PRO A 38 -13.39 0.24 -11.53
N GLY A 39 -13.01 0.54 -10.27
CA GLY A 39 -13.05 1.88 -9.70
C GLY A 39 -11.80 2.73 -9.91
N THR A 40 -10.86 2.31 -10.76
CA THR A 40 -9.56 3.00 -10.94
C THR A 40 -9.64 4.25 -11.82
N MET A 41 -10.64 4.36 -12.70
CA MET A 41 -10.82 5.50 -13.59
C MET A 41 -12.30 5.77 -13.86
N THR A 42 -12.70 7.04 -13.78
CA THR A 42 -13.99 7.51 -14.31
C THR A 42 -13.91 7.73 -15.82
N ALA A 43 -15.06 7.90 -16.49
CA ALA A 43 -15.09 8.28 -17.91
C ALA A 43 -14.30 9.57 -18.21
N ALA A 44 -14.33 10.54 -17.28
CA ALA A 44 -13.57 11.78 -17.41
C ALA A 44 -12.05 11.52 -17.30
N ASP A 45 -11.62 10.63 -16.41
CA ASP A 45 -10.20 10.26 -16.26
C ASP A 45 -9.69 9.55 -17.52
N ILE A 46 -10.50 8.64 -18.07
CA ILE A 46 -10.19 7.93 -19.32
C ILE A 46 -10.09 8.93 -20.48
N GLN A 47 -11.02 9.89 -20.57
CA GLN A 47 -10.97 10.90 -21.63
C GLN A 47 -9.68 11.73 -21.54
N ARG A 48 -9.33 12.23 -20.34
CA ARG A 48 -8.06 12.97 -20.14
C ARG A 48 -6.83 12.14 -20.51
N PHE A 49 -6.84 10.85 -20.17
CA PHE A 49 -5.78 9.93 -20.55
C PHE A 49 -5.66 9.78 -22.07
N LEU A 50 -6.77 9.57 -22.77
CA LEU A 50 -6.80 9.44 -24.23
C LEU A 50 -6.38 10.74 -24.93
N ASP A 51 -6.81 11.89 -24.41
CA ASP A 51 -6.41 13.20 -24.94
C ASP A 51 -4.91 13.44 -24.79
N ALA A 52 -4.31 13.05 -23.66
CA ALA A 52 -2.89 13.17 -23.42
C ALA A 52 -2.06 12.21 -24.29
N ARG A 53 -2.44 10.92 -24.33
CA ARG A 53 -1.67 9.89 -25.05
C ARG A 53 -1.88 9.91 -26.57
N GLY A 54 -3.06 10.35 -27.01
CA GLY A 54 -3.42 10.47 -28.42
C GLY A 54 -3.33 11.89 -28.97
N ALA A 55 -2.67 12.82 -28.27
CA ALA A 55 -2.60 14.25 -28.64
C ALA A 55 -2.10 14.47 -30.07
N SER A 56 -1.12 13.68 -30.51
CA SER A 56 -0.54 13.74 -31.85
C SER A 56 -1.36 13.05 -32.94
N CYS A 57 -2.46 12.38 -32.58
CA CYS A 57 -3.27 11.63 -33.52
C CYS A 57 -4.05 12.55 -34.47
N ARG A 58 -4.01 12.24 -35.77
CA ARG A 58 -4.84 12.86 -36.82
C ARG A 58 -5.85 11.86 -37.41
N PRO A 59 -7.05 12.30 -37.83
CA PRO A 59 -8.02 11.43 -38.50
C PRO A 59 -7.42 10.69 -39.70
N ASN A 60 -7.99 9.53 -40.02
CA ASN A 60 -7.60 8.75 -41.18
C ASN A 60 -8.14 9.40 -42.46
N ALA A 61 -7.57 9.04 -43.62
CA ALA A 61 -8.03 9.48 -44.92
C ALA A 61 -9.48 9.09 -45.22
N ASP A 62 -9.96 7.98 -44.65
CA ASP A 62 -11.37 7.55 -44.75
C ASP A 62 -12.32 8.32 -43.81
N GLY A 63 -11.83 9.33 -43.08
CA GLY A 63 -12.59 10.14 -42.14
C GLY A 63 -12.70 9.54 -40.74
N THR A 64 -12.17 8.34 -40.49
CA THR A 64 -12.21 7.72 -39.17
C THR A 64 -11.48 8.59 -38.14
N ALA A 65 -12.16 8.91 -37.04
CA ALA A 65 -11.61 9.71 -35.97
C ALA A 65 -10.57 8.95 -35.14
N CYS A 66 -9.64 9.69 -34.51
CA CYS A 66 -8.74 9.16 -33.49
C CYS A 66 -9.50 8.67 -32.25
N LEU A 67 -8.94 7.72 -31.50
CA LEU A 67 -9.63 7.12 -30.34
C LEU A 67 -10.13 8.18 -29.34
N ARG A 68 -9.32 9.22 -29.09
CA ARG A 68 -9.68 10.35 -28.19
C ARG A 68 -10.92 11.15 -28.65
N SER A 69 -11.21 11.13 -29.94
CA SER A 69 -12.35 11.83 -30.56
C SER A 69 -13.37 10.87 -31.18
N TYR A 70 -13.17 9.56 -31.02
CA TYR A 70 -14.04 8.54 -31.58
C TYR A 70 -15.39 8.58 -30.89
N ARG A 71 -16.45 8.44 -31.68
CA ARG A 71 -17.82 8.35 -31.20
C ARG A 71 -18.59 7.21 -31.86
N GLN A 72 -19.50 6.61 -31.09
CA GLN A 72 -20.34 5.52 -31.55
C GLN A 72 -21.70 5.57 -30.84
N THR A 73 -22.78 5.37 -31.60
CA THR A 73 -24.10 5.03 -31.03
C THR A 73 -24.10 3.55 -30.62
N THR A 74 -24.43 3.28 -29.36
CA THR A 74 -24.41 1.93 -28.78
C THR A 74 -25.82 1.46 -28.43
N ASN A 75 -25.97 0.16 -28.25
CA ASN A 75 -27.24 -0.49 -27.90
C ASN A 75 -27.21 -1.03 -26.48
N ASP A 76 -28.40 -1.20 -25.90
CA ASP A 76 -28.55 -1.86 -24.60
C ASP A 76 -28.05 -3.32 -24.65
N ARG A 77 -27.47 -3.78 -23.54
CA ARG A 77 -27.15 -5.19 -23.29
C ARG A 77 -27.68 -5.60 -21.93
N THR A 78 -28.36 -6.74 -21.90
CA THR A 78 -28.82 -7.35 -20.67
C THR A 78 -27.64 -7.76 -19.79
N ALA A 79 -27.82 -7.63 -18.48
CA ALA A 79 -26.86 -8.14 -17.52
C ALA A 79 -26.76 -9.67 -17.60
N ASP A 80 -25.57 -10.20 -17.38
CA ASP A 80 -25.34 -11.62 -17.20
C ASP A 80 -24.36 -11.88 -16.05
N GLN A 81 -24.06 -13.15 -15.78
CA GLN A 81 -23.18 -13.55 -14.66
C GLN A 81 -21.74 -13.00 -14.76
N TYR A 82 -21.27 -12.66 -15.97
CA TYR A 82 -19.92 -12.16 -16.20
C TYR A 82 -19.89 -10.64 -16.22
N CYS A 83 -20.94 -10.01 -16.75
CA CYS A 83 -21.14 -8.56 -16.77
C CYS A 83 -22.48 -8.19 -16.12
N PRO A 84 -22.57 -8.26 -14.78
CA PRO A 84 -23.84 -8.10 -14.06
C PRO A 84 -24.38 -6.67 -14.07
N GLY A 85 -23.58 -5.67 -14.45
CA GLY A 85 -24.08 -4.30 -14.60
C GLY A 85 -24.90 -4.07 -15.88
N GLY A 86 -24.89 -5.01 -16.83
CA GLY A 86 -25.46 -4.80 -18.16
C GLY A 86 -24.81 -3.62 -18.89
N TYR A 87 -25.37 -3.18 -20.02
CA TYR A 87 -24.91 -1.97 -20.69
C TYR A 87 -26.13 -1.15 -21.10
N ARG A 88 -26.20 0.11 -20.68
CA ARG A 88 -27.22 1.05 -21.16
C ARG A 88 -26.64 1.84 -22.35
N GLY A 89 -27.17 1.58 -23.53
CA GLY A 89 -26.82 2.25 -24.77
C GLY A 89 -27.17 3.73 -24.76
N ALA A 90 -26.47 4.49 -25.60
CA ALA A 90 -26.78 5.89 -25.88
C ALA A 90 -26.28 6.28 -27.27
N SER A 91 -26.82 7.39 -27.81
CA SER A 91 -26.31 7.99 -29.03
C SER A 91 -24.99 8.69 -28.80
N ASP A 92 -24.10 8.63 -29.80
CA ASP A 92 -22.89 9.45 -29.87
C ASP A 92 -21.95 9.35 -28.63
N GLU A 93 -21.78 8.14 -28.10
CA GLU A 93 -20.91 7.94 -26.94
C GLU A 93 -19.43 8.06 -27.33
N SER A 94 -18.64 8.73 -26.49
CA SER A 94 -17.19 8.72 -26.64
C SER A 94 -16.60 7.34 -26.35
N ALA A 95 -15.42 7.05 -26.92
CA ALA A 95 -14.66 5.87 -26.54
C ALA A 95 -14.43 5.77 -25.02
N ALA A 96 -14.18 6.91 -24.36
CA ALA A 96 -13.97 6.96 -22.91
C ALA A 96 -15.22 6.53 -22.12
N THR A 97 -16.41 6.98 -22.52
CA THR A 97 -17.67 6.57 -21.88
C THR A 97 -17.94 5.08 -22.10
N ILE A 98 -17.69 4.57 -23.31
CA ILE A 98 -17.86 3.15 -23.63
C ILE A 98 -16.94 2.30 -22.74
N ILE A 99 -15.65 2.64 -22.64
CA ILE A 99 -14.69 1.93 -21.78
C ILE A 99 -15.14 1.95 -20.32
N ALA A 100 -15.55 3.12 -19.79
CA ALA A 100 -16.01 3.26 -18.41
C ALA A 100 -17.24 2.40 -18.11
N LYS A 101 -18.25 2.44 -18.99
CA LYS A 101 -19.48 1.64 -18.86
C LYS A 101 -19.18 0.15 -18.91
N VAL A 102 -18.34 -0.30 -19.84
CA VAL A 102 -17.94 -1.72 -19.93
C VAL A 102 -17.16 -2.16 -18.69
N ALA A 103 -16.19 -1.37 -18.24
CA ALA A 103 -15.40 -1.65 -17.06
C ALA A 103 -16.29 -1.84 -15.82
N ALA A 104 -17.24 -0.92 -15.58
CA ALA A 104 -18.22 -1.03 -14.52
C ALA A 104 -19.13 -2.26 -14.69
N SER A 105 -19.63 -2.48 -15.90
CA SER A 105 -20.51 -3.61 -16.25
C SER A 105 -19.89 -4.97 -15.91
N CYS A 106 -18.64 -5.15 -16.34
CA CYS A 106 -17.91 -6.41 -16.28
C CYS A 106 -16.95 -6.50 -15.10
N ARG A 107 -16.90 -5.51 -14.19
CA ARG A 107 -15.98 -5.45 -13.04
C ARG A 107 -14.52 -5.68 -13.43
N ILE A 108 -14.06 -4.93 -14.44
CA ILE A 108 -12.69 -4.95 -14.96
C ILE A 108 -12.09 -3.57 -14.81
N ASN A 109 -10.80 -3.48 -14.50
CA ASN A 109 -10.08 -2.23 -14.44
C ASN A 109 -10.01 -1.53 -15.81
N PRO A 110 -10.51 -0.28 -15.97
CA PRO A 110 -10.40 0.49 -17.20
C PRO A 110 -8.98 0.58 -17.77
N GLN A 111 -7.95 0.63 -16.91
CA GLN A 111 -6.54 0.67 -17.29
C GLN A 111 -6.13 -0.59 -18.06
N VAL A 112 -6.65 -1.76 -17.68
CA VAL A 112 -6.44 -3.03 -18.39
C VAL A 112 -7.01 -2.96 -19.81
N LEU A 113 -8.21 -2.39 -19.97
CA LEU A 113 -8.83 -2.23 -21.29
C LEU A 113 -8.03 -1.27 -22.17
N LEU A 114 -7.54 -0.16 -21.62
CA LEU A 114 -6.68 0.80 -22.31
C LEU A 114 -5.35 0.16 -22.77
N VAL A 115 -4.70 -0.60 -21.90
CA VAL A 115 -3.47 -1.33 -22.24
C VAL A 115 -3.75 -2.41 -23.29
N THR A 116 -4.87 -3.10 -23.21
CA THR A 116 -5.25 -4.12 -24.19
C THR A 116 -5.50 -3.49 -25.56
N LEU A 117 -6.23 -2.37 -25.64
CA LEU A 117 -6.42 -1.59 -26.88
C LEU A 117 -5.08 -1.19 -27.53
N GLN A 118 -4.11 -0.80 -26.71
CA GLN A 118 -2.77 -0.48 -27.19
C GLN A 118 -2.03 -1.71 -27.69
N LYS A 119 -2.04 -2.79 -26.92
CA LYS A 119 -1.33 -4.03 -27.25
C LYS A 119 -1.85 -4.65 -28.55
N GLU A 120 -3.17 -4.65 -28.75
CA GLU A 120 -3.83 -5.37 -29.84
C GLU A 120 -3.88 -4.56 -31.14
N GLN A 121 -4.08 -3.24 -31.07
CA GLN A 121 -4.28 -2.40 -32.26
C GLN A 121 -3.48 -1.09 -32.25
N THR A 122 -2.64 -0.84 -31.23
CA THR A 122 -1.89 0.41 -31.07
C THR A 122 -2.81 1.65 -31.10
N LEU A 123 -4.05 1.52 -30.61
CA LEU A 123 -5.09 2.54 -30.79
C LEU A 123 -4.89 3.78 -29.92
N VAL A 124 -4.24 3.66 -28.76
CA VAL A 124 -4.16 4.74 -27.75
C VAL A 124 -3.12 5.79 -28.15
N THR A 125 -1.94 5.37 -28.60
CA THR A 125 -0.82 6.28 -28.89
C THR A 125 -0.58 6.50 -30.39
N ARG A 126 -1.46 6.01 -31.27
CA ARG A 126 -1.29 6.13 -32.73
C ARG A 126 -1.24 7.60 -33.15
N THR A 127 -0.41 7.93 -34.14
CA THR A 127 -0.28 9.30 -34.70
C THR A 127 -1.23 9.58 -35.87
N THR A 128 -1.85 8.55 -36.43
CA THR A 128 -2.95 8.62 -37.40
C THR A 128 -4.06 7.73 -36.87
N ALA A 129 -5.34 7.99 -37.14
CA ALA A 129 -6.44 7.13 -36.67
C ALA A 129 -6.54 5.86 -37.49
N GLY A 130 -6.79 4.70 -36.86
CA GLY A 130 -6.98 3.43 -37.59
C GLY A 130 -8.10 3.52 -38.63
N SER A 131 -8.20 2.55 -39.53
CA SER A 131 -9.39 2.47 -40.40
C SER A 131 -10.62 2.10 -39.57
N ALA A 132 -11.82 2.23 -40.14
CA ALA A 132 -13.04 1.70 -39.51
C ALA A 132 -12.86 0.23 -39.07
N ARG A 133 -12.15 -0.57 -39.88
CA ARG A 133 -11.82 -1.96 -39.58
C ARG A 133 -11.01 -2.11 -38.29
N THR A 134 -10.09 -1.21 -38.00
CA THR A 134 -9.29 -1.24 -36.75
C THR A 134 -10.19 -1.15 -35.52
N TYR A 135 -11.28 -0.37 -35.58
CA TYR A 135 -12.25 -0.28 -34.49
C TYR A 135 -13.17 -1.50 -34.42
N ASP A 136 -13.44 -2.15 -35.54
CA ASP A 136 -14.20 -3.40 -35.57
C ASP A 136 -13.48 -4.56 -34.85
N ILE A 137 -12.17 -4.49 -34.72
CA ILE A 137 -11.35 -5.51 -34.04
C ILE A 137 -10.46 -4.90 -32.96
N ALA A 138 -10.96 -3.83 -32.32
CA ALA A 138 -10.18 -2.96 -31.44
C ALA A 138 -9.37 -3.69 -30.34
N LEU A 139 -9.88 -4.82 -29.83
CA LEU A 139 -9.19 -5.65 -28.82
C LEU A 139 -8.83 -7.05 -29.35
N GLY A 140 -8.97 -7.31 -30.65
CA GLY A 140 -8.68 -8.62 -31.25
C GLY A 140 -9.64 -9.75 -30.81
N PHE A 141 -10.74 -9.42 -30.13
CA PHE A 141 -11.66 -10.45 -29.64
C PHE A 141 -12.38 -11.13 -30.82
N GLY A 142 -12.28 -12.46 -30.89
CA GLY A 142 -12.84 -13.25 -31.99
C GLY A 142 -12.03 -13.18 -33.28
N CYS A 143 -10.74 -12.80 -33.21
CA CYS A 143 -9.78 -12.86 -34.31
C CYS A 143 -8.73 -13.96 -34.07
N PRO A 144 -9.05 -15.23 -34.35
CA PRO A 144 -8.08 -16.32 -34.23
C PRO A 144 -6.95 -16.18 -35.25
N ASP A 145 -5.74 -16.59 -34.88
CA ASP A 145 -4.60 -16.66 -35.79
C ASP A 145 -4.90 -17.61 -36.97
N GLY A 146 -4.60 -17.17 -38.19
CA GLY A 146 -4.78 -17.98 -39.40
C GLY A 146 -6.22 -18.15 -39.89
N ALA A 147 -7.20 -17.48 -39.28
CA ALA A 147 -8.59 -17.49 -39.73
C ALA A 147 -9.24 -16.10 -39.71
N PRO A 148 -10.32 -15.86 -40.48
CA PRO A 148 -11.02 -14.58 -40.46
C PRO A 148 -11.60 -14.27 -39.08
N CYS A 149 -11.57 -12.99 -38.70
CA CYS A 149 -12.25 -12.54 -37.50
C CYS A 149 -13.77 -12.72 -37.60
N GLN A 150 -14.40 -13.12 -36.50
CA GLN A 150 -15.84 -13.35 -36.42
C GLN A 150 -16.60 -12.02 -36.42
N THR A 151 -17.41 -11.81 -37.46
CA THR A 151 -18.14 -10.55 -37.73
C THR A 151 -19.15 -10.17 -36.65
N GLN A 152 -19.70 -11.15 -35.94
CA GLN A 152 -20.62 -10.94 -34.82
C GLN A 152 -20.02 -10.13 -33.65
N TYR A 153 -18.69 -10.01 -33.60
CA TYR A 153 -17.99 -9.23 -32.58
C TYR A 153 -17.51 -7.86 -33.07
N PHE A 154 -17.82 -7.46 -34.30
CA PHE A 154 -17.38 -6.18 -34.84
C PHE A 154 -18.04 -4.97 -34.12
N GLY A 155 -17.37 -3.82 -34.22
CA GLY A 155 -17.67 -2.57 -33.52
C GLY A 155 -16.90 -2.37 -32.21
N PHE A 156 -16.45 -1.13 -31.96
CA PHE A 156 -15.62 -0.79 -30.79
C PHE A 156 -16.26 -1.15 -29.45
N ALA A 157 -17.53 -0.76 -29.23
CA ALA A 157 -18.26 -1.12 -28.01
C ALA A 157 -18.43 -2.64 -27.85
N ASN A 158 -18.65 -3.36 -28.95
CA ASN A 158 -18.85 -4.81 -28.95
C ASN A 158 -17.55 -5.56 -28.63
N GLN A 159 -16.44 -5.13 -29.22
CA GLN A 159 -15.08 -5.62 -28.92
C GLN A 159 -14.73 -5.38 -27.46
N THR A 160 -14.92 -4.16 -26.96
CA THR A 160 -14.58 -3.77 -25.58
C THR A 160 -15.38 -4.61 -24.58
N TYR A 161 -16.70 -4.72 -24.78
CA TYR A 161 -17.57 -5.51 -23.90
C TYR A 161 -17.19 -7.00 -23.89
N ASN A 162 -17.00 -7.61 -25.07
CA ASN A 162 -16.74 -9.05 -25.13
C ASN A 162 -15.33 -9.41 -24.64
N ALA A 163 -14.33 -8.56 -24.85
CA ALA A 163 -13.00 -8.75 -24.26
C ALA A 163 -13.07 -8.71 -22.73
N ALA A 164 -13.73 -7.70 -22.15
CA ALA A 164 -13.92 -7.58 -20.69
C ALA A 164 -14.68 -8.79 -20.13
N ARG A 165 -15.77 -9.18 -20.80
CA ARG A 165 -16.56 -10.37 -20.46
C ARG A 165 -15.73 -11.65 -20.53
N GLN A 166 -14.84 -11.77 -21.51
CA GLN A 166 -14.01 -12.96 -21.68
C GLN A 166 -13.01 -13.15 -20.52
N PHE A 167 -12.44 -12.06 -19.98
CA PHE A 167 -11.60 -12.15 -18.78
C PHE A 167 -12.37 -12.64 -17.54
N GLN A 168 -13.65 -12.33 -17.43
CA GLN A 168 -14.54 -12.88 -16.38
C GLN A 168 -14.85 -14.36 -16.65
N ARG A 169 -14.98 -14.78 -17.90
CA ARG A 169 -15.16 -16.21 -18.25
C ARG A 169 -13.92 -17.05 -17.95
N TYR A 170 -12.72 -16.53 -18.18
CA TYR A 170 -11.47 -17.24 -17.86
C TYR A 170 -11.39 -17.60 -16.38
N ARG A 171 -11.66 -16.65 -15.48
CA ARG A 171 -11.65 -16.91 -14.02
C ARG A 171 -12.83 -17.74 -13.53
N ALA A 172 -14.00 -17.64 -14.17
CA ALA A 172 -15.19 -18.38 -13.75
C ALA A 172 -15.12 -19.87 -14.17
N HIS A 173 -14.45 -20.16 -15.28
CA HIS A 173 -14.34 -21.52 -15.83
C HIS A 173 -12.89 -21.84 -16.25
N PRO A 174 -11.92 -21.81 -15.31
CA PRO A 174 -10.50 -21.96 -15.64
C PRO A 174 -10.20 -23.33 -16.28
N THR A 175 -10.99 -24.36 -15.99
CA THR A 175 -10.83 -25.70 -16.56
C THR A 175 -11.17 -25.79 -18.05
N ASN A 176 -11.86 -24.81 -18.62
CA ASN A 176 -12.19 -24.76 -20.04
C ASN A 176 -11.06 -24.18 -20.91
N TYR A 177 -9.97 -23.74 -20.29
CA TYR A 177 -8.86 -23.07 -20.97
C TYR A 177 -7.51 -23.71 -20.63
N SER A 178 -6.51 -23.39 -21.47
CA SER A 178 -5.19 -24.01 -21.45
C SER A 178 -4.36 -23.58 -20.25
N TYR A 179 -4.36 -22.29 -19.92
CA TYR A 179 -3.57 -21.74 -18.82
C TYR A 179 -4.42 -21.51 -17.58
N ARG A 180 -3.94 -21.94 -16.41
CA ARG A 180 -4.70 -21.92 -15.15
C ARG A 180 -3.85 -21.47 -13.98
N ALA A 181 -4.44 -20.71 -13.07
CA ALA A 181 -3.80 -20.31 -11.83
C ALA A 181 -3.59 -21.49 -10.85
N GLY A 182 -2.66 -21.33 -9.92
CA GLY A 182 -2.39 -22.28 -8.85
C GLY A 182 -1.64 -23.55 -9.27
N ARG A 183 -1.02 -23.55 -10.46
CA ARG A 183 -0.26 -24.70 -10.97
C ARG A 183 0.84 -24.28 -11.95
N GLU A 184 1.75 -25.22 -12.20
CA GLU A 184 2.70 -25.15 -13.30
C GLU A 184 1.99 -25.26 -14.64
N ASN A 185 2.30 -24.35 -15.55
CA ASN A 185 1.83 -24.35 -16.93
C ASN A 185 3.05 -24.24 -17.86
N PHE A 186 3.14 -25.10 -18.86
CA PHE A 186 4.15 -24.93 -19.90
C PHE A 186 3.73 -23.83 -20.85
N ILE A 187 4.55 -22.78 -21.00
CA ILE A 187 4.25 -21.63 -21.84
C ILE A 187 5.37 -21.47 -22.88
N GLY A 188 5.02 -21.52 -24.17
CA GLY A 188 5.97 -21.35 -25.26
C GLY A 188 6.50 -19.90 -25.37
N TYR A 189 7.68 -19.74 -25.97
CA TYR A 189 8.23 -18.41 -26.29
C TYR A 189 7.73 -17.86 -27.62
N HIS A 190 7.20 -18.71 -28.51
CA HIS A 190 6.80 -18.30 -29.86
C HIS A 190 5.69 -19.22 -30.43
N PRO A 191 4.76 -18.69 -31.26
CA PRO A 191 3.70 -19.49 -31.89
C PRO A 191 4.17 -20.50 -32.92
N ASN A 192 5.17 -20.15 -33.72
CA ASN A 192 5.71 -21.05 -34.73
C ASN A 192 6.62 -22.11 -34.09
N ALA A 193 6.07 -23.31 -33.86
CA ALA A 193 6.80 -24.45 -33.32
C ALA A 193 8.00 -24.88 -34.19
N SER A 194 7.96 -24.61 -35.50
CA SER A 194 9.03 -24.97 -36.44
C SER A 194 10.33 -24.21 -36.19
N LEU A 195 10.28 -23.08 -35.46
CA LEU A 195 11.48 -22.31 -35.09
C LEU A 195 12.25 -22.94 -33.92
N GLY A 196 11.71 -23.96 -33.25
CA GLY A 196 12.40 -24.62 -32.14
C GLY A 196 12.64 -23.72 -30.92
N CYS A 197 11.88 -22.63 -30.78
CA CYS A 197 12.09 -21.63 -29.72
C CYS A 197 11.87 -22.16 -28.30
N GLY A 198 11.15 -23.28 -28.14
CA GLY A 198 10.88 -23.88 -26.84
C GLY A 198 9.93 -23.05 -25.97
N GLY A 199 10.07 -23.23 -24.66
CA GLY A 199 9.25 -22.63 -23.62
C GLY A 199 9.78 -23.02 -22.24
N SER A 200 9.08 -22.60 -21.19
CA SER A 200 9.36 -23.03 -19.82
C SER A 200 8.08 -23.32 -19.05
N SER A 201 8.20 -24.09 -17.98
CA SER A 201 7.14 -24.23 -16.98
C SER A 201 7.11 -22.97 -16.11
N VAL A 202 5.92 -22.41 -15.95
CA VAL A 202 5.64 -21.21 -15.17
C VAL A 202 4.52 -21.51 -14.19
N PHE A 203 4.79 -21.33 -12.90
CA PHE A 203 3.76 -21.34 -11.87
C PHE A 203 2.91 -20.06 -11.95
N ILE A 204 1.72 -20.16 -12.54
CA ILE A 204 0.82 -19.01 -12.64
C ILE A 204 0.10 -18.83 -11.30
N ARG A 205 0.30 -17.68 -10.65
CA ARG A 205 -0.16 -17.44 -9.26
C ARG A 205 -1.63 -17.06 -9.15
N ASN A 206 -2.20 -16.42 -10.16
CA ASN A 206 -3.54 -15.82 -10.08
C ASN A 206 -4.32 -15.85 -11.40
N ASP A 207 -5.62 -15.58 -11.31
CA ASP A 207 -6.55 -15.72 -12.45
C ASP A 207 -6.31 -14.65 -13.53
N ALA A 208 -5.91 -13.44 -13.16
CA ALA A 208 -5.61 -12.37 -14.10
C ALA A 208 -4.42 -12.72 -15.00
N THR A 209 -3.34 -13.24 -14.43
CA THR A 209 -2.18 -13.70 -15.21
C THR A 209 -2.56 -14.89 -16.11
N ALA A 210 -3.34 -15.86 -15.60
CA ALA A 210 -3.86 -16.94 -16.44
C ALA A 210 -4.73 -16.42 -17.59
N GLY A 211 -5.60 -15.45 -17.31
CA GLY A 211 -6.45 -14.78 -18.29
C GLY A 211 -5.65 -14.07 -19.38
N LEU A 212 -4.55 -13.41 -19.04
CA LEU A 212 -3.65 -12.78 -20.01
C LEU A 212 -3.01 -13.81 -20.96
N TYR A 213 -2.53 -14.94 -20.47
CA TYR A 213 -1.99 -16.00 -21.33
C TYR A 213 -3.08 -16.69 -22.18
N ASN A 214 -4.30 -16.83 -21.64
CA ASN A 214 -5.42 -17.35 -22.44
C ASN A 214 -5.87 -16.37 -23.52
N TYR A 215 -5.70 -15.06 -23.31
CA TYR A 215 -6.02 -14.02 -24.30
C TYR A 215 -4.93 -13.87 -25.36
N THR A 216 -3.67 -13.86 -24.92
CA THR A 216 -2.50 -13.71 -25.79
C THR A 216 -1.47 -14.75 -25.34
N PRO A 217 -1.50 -15.96 -25.94
CA PRO A 217 -0.56 -17.01 -25.58
C PRO A 217 0.87 -16.54 -25.82
N TYR A 218 1.83 -17.21 -25.17
CA TYR A 218 3.28 -16.94 -25.19
C TYR A 218 3.80 -15.96 -24.15
N GLN A 219 4.93 -16.35 -23.55
CA GLN A 219 5.73 -15.53 -22.65
C GLN A 219 6.92 -14.94 -23.41
N PRO A 220 7.44 -13.76 -23.02
CA PRO A 220 8.65 -13.23 -23.62
C PRO A 220 9.86 -14.11 -23.29
N ASN A 221 10.78 -14.23 -24.24
CA ASN A 221 12.11 -14.79 -23.97
C ASN A 221 13.05 -13.70 -23.44
N ALA A 222 14.28 -14.09 -23.09
CA ALA A 222 15.25 -13.15 -22.53
C ALA A 222 15.63 -12.01 -23.50
N ALA A 223 15.62 -12.25 -24.81
CA ALA A 223 15.88 -11.21 -25.81
C ALA A 223 14.75 -10.16 -25.84
N ALA A 224 13.49 -10.61 -25.84
CA ALA A 224 12.32 -9.73 -25.78
C ALA A 224 12.33 -8.86 -24.52
N LEU A 225 12.71 -9.43 -23.37
CA LEU A 225 12.82 -8.71 -22.09
C LEU A 225 13.93 -7.65 -22.11
N ARG A 226 15.13 -7.99 -22.60
CA ARG A 226 16.25 -7.03 -22.72
C ARG A 226 15.94 -5.89 -23.69
N ALA A 227 15.10 -6.12 -24.69
CA ALA A 227 14.78 -5.12 -25.70
C ALA A 227 13.89 -3.97 -25.18
N GLY A 228 13.21 -4.11 -24.03
CA GLY A 228 12.25 -3.10 -23.56
C GLY A 228 11.14 -2.88 -24.59
N TYR A 229 10.96 -1.67 -25.10
CA TYR A 229 10.04 -1.40 -26.22
C TYR A 229 10.55 -1.84 -27.60
N GLY A 230 11.83 -2.18 -27.71
CA GLY A 230 12.46 -2.60 -28.95
C GLY A 230 12.12 -4.03 -29.36
N THR A 231 12.75 -4.44 -30.45
CA THR A 231 12.65 -5.77 -31.06
C THR A 231 13.72 -6.69 -30.46
N GLY A 232 13.32 -7.90 -30.07
CA GLY A 232 14.23 -8.97 -29.68
C GLY A 232 14.69 -9.82 -30.87
N ASP A 233 14.93 -11.10 -30.63
CA ASP A 233 15.31 -12.10 -31.63
C ASP A 233 14.10 -12.76 -32.32
N ALA A 234 14.35 -13.74 -33.20
CA ALA A 234 13.33 -14.48 -33.93
C ALA A 234 12.38 -15.31 -33.05
N CYS A 235 12.72 -15.52 -31.77
CA CYS A 235 11.90 -16.26 -30.80
C CYS A 235 11.16 -15.35 -29.83
N SER A 236 11.21 -14.03 -30.05
CA SER A 236 10.65 -13.05 -29.14
C SER A 236 9.14 -12.90 -29.33
N ALA A 237 8.36 -13.23 -28.28
CA ALA A 237 6.96 -12.85 -28.15
C ALA A 237 6.81 -11.57 -27.30
N TYR A 238 5.90 -10.69 -27.72
CA TYR A 238 5.79 -9.35 -27.15
C TYR A 238 4.49 -9.08 -26.39
N GLY A 239 3.44 -9.90 -26.56
CA GLY A 239 2.12 -9.61 -26.01
C GLY A 239 2.12 -9.32 -24.51
N ASN A 240 2.43 -10.33 -23.70
CA ASN A 240 2.44 -10.19 -22.24
C ASN A 240 3.52 -9.24 -21.72
N ARG A 241 4.66 -9.15 -22.41
CA ARG A 241 5.70 -8.12 -22.15
C ARG A 241 5.15 -6.71 -22.33
N ASN A 242 4.53 -6.45 -23.48
CA ASN A 242 4.01 -5.13 -23.83
C ASN A 242 2.84 -4.75 -22.91
N PHE A 243 2.00 -5.71 -22.54
CA PHE A 243 0.98 -5.48 -21.51
C PHE A 243 1.61 -4.94 -20.23
N TYR A 244 2.60 -5.64 -19.68
CA TYR A 244 3.29 -5.23 -18.46
C TYR A 244 3.94 -3.85 -18.62
N LEU A 245 4.69 -3.63 -19.70
CA LEU A 245 5.37 -2.36 -20.00
C LEU A 245 4.40 -1.19 -20.04
N PHE A 246 3.35 -1.29 -20.86
CA PHE A 246 2.37 -0.21 -21.00
C PHE A 246 1.64 0.05 -19.68
N PHE A 247 1.29 -0.99 -18.93
CA PHE A 247 0.64 -0.81 -17.63
C PHE A 247 1.56 -0.09 -16.65
N ASN A 248 2.81 -0.56 -16.53
CA ASN A 248 3.80 0.02 -15.63
C ASN A 248 4.10 1.48 -15.96
N ASP A 249 4.34 1.79 -17.24
CA ASP A 249 4.65 3.15 -17.68
C ASP A 249 3.48 4.12 -17.54
N TRP A 250 2.24 3.64 -17.70
CA TRP A 250 1.07 4.52 -17.72
C TRP A 250 0.43 4.69 -16.35
N PHE A 251 0.48 3.66 -15.52
CA PHE A 251 -0.35 3.57 -14.31
C PHE A 251 0.45 3.09 -13.07
N GLY A 252 1.73 2.75 -13.23
CA GLY A 252 2.57 2.19 -12.16
C GLY A 252 2.50 0.66 -12.07
N GLY A 253 3.19 0.10 -11.08
CA GLY A 253 3.41 -1.35 -10.96
C GLY A 253 2.13 -2.19 -11.01
N PRO A 254 1.96 -3.10 -11.99
CA PRO A 254 0.74 -3.92 -12.13
C PRO A 254 0.55 -4.94 -10.98
N GLN A 255 1.57 -5.11 -10.15
CA GLN A 255 1.56 -6.02 -8.99
C GLN A 255 1.29 -5.30 -7.66
N ALA A 256 1.14 -3.96 -7.66
CA ALA A 256 1.10 -3.12 -6.46
C ALA A 256 -0.18 -3.24 -5.59
N GLY A 257 -1.04 -4.24 -5.84
CA GLY A 257 -2.27 -4.49 -5.08
C GLY A 257 -2.17 -5.50 -3.92
N GLY A 258 -0.97 -6.02 -3.65
CA GLY A 258 -0.75 -7.14 -2.73
C GLY A 258 -0.79 -6.78 -1.24
N LEU A 259 -0.14 -5.70 -0.84
CA LEU A 259 0.03 -5.40 0.58
C LEU A 259 -1.24 -4.79 1.20
N ALA A 260 -1.72 -5.41 2.26
CA ALA A 260 -2.83 -4.89 3.06
C ALA A 260 -2.56 -5.17 4.53
N GLY A 261 -3.19 -4.40 5.40
CA GLY A 261 -2.99 -4.54 6.83
C GLY A 261 -3.65 -3.42 7.60
N SER A 262 -3.48 -3.48 8.92
CA SER A 262 -3.94 -2.43 9.81
C SER A 262 -3.09 -2.37 11.06
N LEU A 263 -2.76 -1.15 11.49
CA LEU A 263 -2.32 -0.88 12.85
C LEU A 263 -3.53 -0.93 13.78
N THR A 264 -3.60 -1.95 14.64
CA THR A 264 -4.77 -2.19 15.49
C THR A 264 -4.63 -1.56 16.87
N SER A 265 -3.43 -1.58 17.47
CA SER A 265 -3.20 -1.04 18.81
C SER A 265 -1.78 -0.50 18.97
N VAL A 266 -1.65 0.58 19.73
CA VAL A 266 -0.39 1.12 20.25
C VAL A 266 -0.62 1.49 21.70
N VAL A 267 0.07 0.82 22.62
CA VAL A 267 -0.06 1.04 24.06
C VAL A 267 1.31 1.07 24.71
N GLN A 268 1.49 1.88 25.76
CA GLN A 268 2.70 1.81 26.59
C GLN A 268 2.80 0.41 27.21
N SER A 269 3.99 -0.19 27.13
CA SER A 269 4.25 -1.58 27.57
C SER A 269 5.39 -1.71 28.57
N GLY A 270 5.97 -0.58 28.98
CA GLY A 270 7.02 -0.46 29.97
C GLY A 270 7.73 0.89 29.85
N PRO A 271 8.86 1.07 30.55
CA PRO A 271 9.55 2.35 30.60
C PRO A 271 10.12 2.68 29.24
N ASN A 272 9.78 3.85 28.71
CA ASN A 272 10.20 4.31 27.39
C ASN A 272 9.90 3.29 26.26
N ARG A 273 8.83 2.50 26.37
CA ARG A 273 8.43 1.52 25.35
C ARG A 273 6.95 1.53 25.07
N VAL A 274 6.62 1.24 23.81
CA VAL A 274 5.26 0.97 23.37
C VAL A 274 5.18 -0.37 22.67
N ARG A 275 4.11 -1.12 22.94
CA ARG A 275 3.75 -2.31 22.19
C ARG A 275 2.87 -1.91 21.02
N VAL A 276 3.37 -2.21 19.82
CA VAL A 276 2.67 -2.00 18.56
C VAL A 276 2.07 -3.32 18.13
N GLN A 277 0.77 -3.33 17.86
CA GLN A 277 0.05 -4.51 17.36
C GLN A 277 -0.67 -4.17 16.06
N GLY A 278 -0.71 -5.14 15.17
CA GLY A 278 -1.41 -5.02 13.91
C GLY A 278 -1.40 -6.33 13.15
N TRP A 279 -1.75 -6.25 11.88
CA TRP A 279 -1.61 -7.34 10.94
C TRP A 279 -1.23 -6.80 9.57
N ALA A 280 -0.57 -7.66 8.80
CA ALA A 280 -0.23 -7.41 7.41
C ALA A 280 -0.42 -8.69 6.61
N LEU A 281 -0.65 -8.54 5.31
CA LEU A 281 -0.67 -9.62 4.35
C LEU A 281 -0.15 -9.11 3.03
N ASP A 282 0.40 -10.02 2.24
CA ASP A 282 0.68 -9.80 0.83
C ASP A 282 -0.24 -10.75 0.06
N ARG A 283 -1.23 -10.23 -0.67
CA ARG A 283 -2.14 -11.05 -1.47
C ARG A 283 -1.43 -11.79 -2.60
N GLY A 284 -0.24 -11.34 -3.00
CA GLY A 284 0.59 -11.97 -4.03
C GLY A 284 1.38 -13.19 -3.55
N THR A 285 1.46 -13.45 -2.24
CA THR A 285 2.21 -14.58 -1.69
C THR A 285 1.59 -15.15 -0.42
N PRO A 286 1.62 -16.47 -0.19
CA PRO A 286 1.25 -17.01 1.10
C PRO A 286 2.30 -16.71 2.19
N ASN A 287 3.45 -16.14 1.87
CA ASN A 287 4.54 -15.94 2.82
C ASN A 287 4.26 -14.81 3.82
N PRO A 288 4.89 -14.83 5.00
CA PRO A 288 4.82 -13.71 5.92
C PRO A 288 5.35 -12.40 5.35
N VAL A 289 5.01 -11.27 5.98
CA VAL A 289 5.27 -9.92 5.46
C VAL A 289 6.23 -9.17 6.38
N ASP A 290 7.23 -8.48 5.80
CA ASP A 290 8.07 -7.57 6.56
C ASP A 290 7.31 -6.25 6.77
N VAL A 291 7.35 -5.71 7.98
CA VAL A 291 6.70 -4.47 8.34
C VAL A 291 7.70 -3.54 9.03
N ARG A 292 7.52 -2.24 8.82
CA ARG A 292 8.30 -1.17 9.44
C ARG A 292 7.44 -0.46 10.47
N VAL A 293 7.89 -0.44 11.71
CA VAL A 293 7.35 0.41 12.77
C VAL A 293 8.12 1.73 12.76
N LEU A 294 7.41 2.86 12.80
CA LEU A 294 7.99 4.19 12.86
C LEU A 294 7.56 4.86 14.16
N VAL A 295 8.50 5.34 14.98
CA VAL A 295 8.23 6.19 16.16
C VAL A 295 8.85 7.55 15.89
N ASP A 296 8.03 8.58 15.69
CA ASP A 296 8.46 9.94 15.29
C ASP A 296 9.43 9.93 14.08
N GLY A 297 9.27 8.96 13.17
CA GLY A 297 10.12 8.77 11.99
C GLY A 297 11.32 7.84 12.19
N ALA A 298 11.70 7.49 13.42
CA ALA A 298 12.71 6.46 13.67
C ALA A 298 12.16 5.07 13.33
N ALA A 299 12.86 4.32 12.49
CA ALA A 299 12.38 3.07 11.92
C ALA A 299 12.91 1.82 12.65
N THR A 300 12.05 0.82 12.80
CA THR A 300 12.41 -0.53 13.23
C THR A 300 11.67 -1.54 12.35
N ASP A 301 12.41 -2.38 11.65
CA ASP A 301 11.85 -3.41 10.78
C ASP A 301 11.64 -4.71 11.55
N VAL A 302 10.46 -5.30 11.39
CA VAL A 302 10.05 -6.54 12.04
C VAL A 302 9.26 -7.42 11.09
N ARG A 303 9.15 -8.70 11.43
CA ARG A 303 8.40 -9.70 10.66
C ARG A 303 6.98 -9.83 11.20
N ALA A 304 5.97 -9.74 10.35
CA ALA A 304 4.61 -10.19 10.65
C ALA A 304 4.49 -11.66 10.21
N ASP A 305 4.60 -12.60 11.16
CA ASP A 305 4.70 -14.04 10.90
C ASP A 305 3.75 -14.94 11.68
N ARG A 306 3.00 -14.38 12.63
CA ARG A 306 1.97 -15.15 13.35
C ARG A 306 0.72 -15.27 12.49
N PRO A 307 0.28 -16.48 12.07
CA PRO A 307 -0.90 -16.63 11.23
C PRO A 307 -2.17 -16.11 11.92
N GLY A 308 -3.04 -15.48 11.13
CA GLY A 308 -4.33 -14.93 11.56
C GLY A 308 -4.23 -13.52 12.13
N ALA A 309 -5.10 -12.63 11.66
CA ALA A 309 -5.32 -11.32 12.27
C ALA A 309 -6.24 -11.43 13.51
N PRO A 310 -6.29 -10.39 14.37
CA PRO A 310 -7.32 -10.31 15.41
C PRO A 310 -8.73 -10.48 14.84
N GLU A 311 -9.64 -11.12 15.58
CA GLU A 311 -11.01 -11.45 15.13
C GLU A 311 -11.69 -10.24 14.45
N GLY A 312 -12.26 -10.48 13.27
CA GLY A 312 -13.00 -9.47 12.50
C GLY A 312 -12.18 -8.65 11.50
N HIS A 313 -10.86 -8.78 11.46
CA HIS A 313 -9.99 -7.94 10.60
C HIS A 313 -8.90 -8.72 9.87
N GLY A 314 -9.23 -9.62 8.94
CA GLY A 314 -8.26 -10.26 8.05
C GLY A 314 -8.75 -11.57 7.46
N SER A 315 -8.18 -11.97 6.31
CA SER A 315 -8.43 -13.31 5.74
C SER A 315 -7.58 -14.35 6.47
N SER A 316 -7.84 -15.65 6.22
CA SER A 316 -6.99 -16.77 6.69
C SER A 316 -5.53 -16.71 6.19
N ARG A 317 -5.19 -15.73 5.35
CA ARG A 317 -3.85 -15.48 4.81
C ARG A 317 -3.18 -14.22 5.39
N SER A 318 -3.72 -13.69 6.49
CA SER A 318 -3.13 -12.56 7.21
C SER A 318 -2.13 -13.01 8.27
N TYR A 319 -1.15 -12.15 8.54
CA TYR A 319 -0.14 -12.36 9.56
C TYR A 319 -0.18 -11.22 10.59
N ALA A 320 -0.35 -11.56 11.86
CA ALA A 320 -0.29 -10.62 12.96
C ALA A 320 1.17 -10.25 13.31
N VAL A 321 1.34 -8.99 13.70
CA VAL A 321 2.57 -8.47 14.30
C VAL A 321 2.27 -7.94 15.69
N ALA A 322 3.17 -8.20 16.63
CA ALA A 322 3.14 -7.54 17.94
C ALA A 322 4.56 -7.38 18.46
N HIS A 323 5.04 -6.13 18.55
CA HIS A 323 6.43 -5.83 18.84
C HIS A 323 6.55 -4.63 19.77
N ASP A 324 7.54 -4.68 20.67
CA ASP A 324 7.85 -3.61 21.60
C ASP A 324 8.97 -2.75 21.03
N VAL A 325 8.72 -1.45 20.88
CA VAL A 325 9.68 -0.49 20.34
C VAL A 325 9.96 0.62 21.36
N SER A 326 11.18 1.15 21.32
CA SER A 326 11.56 2.30 22.13
C SER A 326 10.75 3.53 21.74
N ALA A 327 10.19 4.20 22.73
CA ALA A 327 9.42 5.43 22.59
C ALA A 327 9.67 6.29 23.84
N PRO A 328 10.39 7.42 23.73
CA PRO A 328 10.67 8.26 24.90
C PRO A 328 9.38 8.88 25.48
N PRO A 329 9.40 9.43 26.71
CA PRO A 329 8.21 10.02 27.33
C PRO A 329 7.69 11.22 26.54
N GLY A 330 6.37 11.44 26.57
CA GLY A 330 5.67 12.49 25.84
C GLY A 330 4.73 11.95 24.75
N LEU A 331 4.14 12.86 23.97
CA LEU A 331 3.30 12.50 22.82
C LEU A 331 4.18 11.96 21.68
N ARG A 332 3.85 10.77 21.18
CA ARG A 332 4.58 10.07 20.12
C ARG A 332 3.66 9.67 18.98
N ARG A 333 4.10 9.90 17.74
CA ARG A 333 3.44 9.43 16.52
C ARG A 333 4.01 8.05 16.17
N VAL A 334 3.18 7.02 16.24
CA VAL A 334 3.58 5.65 15.90
C VAL A 334 2.85 5.19 14.65
N CYS A 335 3.60 4.77 13.62
CA CYS A 335 3.04 4.28 12.36
C CYS A 335 3.51 2.86 12.06
N LEU A 336 2.68 2.11 11.34
CA LEU A 336 3.02 0.79 10.81
C LEU A 336 2.93 0.81 9.29
N VAL A 337 3.92 0.22 8.62
CA VAL A 337 4.01 0.19 7.15
C VAL A 337 4.38 -1.23 6.71
N ALA A 338 3.66 -1.82 5.76
CA ALA A 338 4.08 -3.06 5.12
C ALA A 338 5.17 -2.77 4.08
N ILE A 339 6.23 -3.57 4.09
CA ILE A 339 7.37 -3.43 3.20
C ILE A 339 7.16 -4.32 1.98
N ALA A 340 7.29 -3.74 0.78
CA ALA A 340 7.21 -4.50 -0.45
C ALA A 340 8.53 -5.24 -0.73
N PRO A 341 8.47 -6.51 -1.16
CA PRO A 341 9.66 -7.24 -1.57
C PRO A 341 10.31 -6.56 -2.80
N GLY A 342 11.63 -6.68 -2.94
CA GLY A 342 12.35 -6.26 -4.14
C GLY A 342 12.38 -4.75 -4.40
N GLY A 343 12.09 -3.91 -3.40
CA GLY A 343 12.13 -2.44 -3.55
C GLY A 343 10.86 -1.83 -4.15
N GLY A 344 9.75 -2.57 -4.15
CA GLY A 344 8.44 -2.05 -4.52
C GLY A 344 7.91 -0.95 -3.58
N ALA A 345 6.75 -0.38 -3.90
CA ALA A 345 6.11 0.63 -3.07
C ALA A 345 5.58 0.03 -1.76
N ASN A 346 6.04 0.53 -0.63
CA ASN A 346 5.55 0.16 0.70
C ASN A 346 4.11 0.64 0.92
N ALA A 347 3.34 -0.08 1.75
CA ALA A 347 1.94 0.24 2.04
C ALA A 347 1.75 0.74 3.48
N PRO A 348 1.29 1.98 3.72
CA PRO A 348 0.98 2.44 5.07
C PRO A 348 -0.22 1.69 5.64
N LEU A 349 -0.08 1.14 6.85
CA LEU A 349 -1.11 0.35 7.53
C LEU A 349 -1.84 1.14 8.62
N GLY A 350 -1.39 2.36 8.90
CA GLY A 350 -2.02 3.29 9.83
C GLY A 350 -1.01 3.95 10.77
N CYS A 351 -1.46 5.02 11.42
CA CYS A 351 -0.72 5.71 12.48
C CYS A 351 -1.63 5.98 13.67
N ARG A 352 -1.04 6.01 14.87
CA ARG A 352 -1.70 6.37 16.12
C ARG A 352 -0.78 7.30 16.91
N ASP A 353 -1.37 8.28 17.57
CA ASP A 353 -0.67 9.09 18.55
C ASP A 353 -0.84 8.42 19.91
N VAL A 354 0.25 8.28 20.67
CA VAL A 354 0.26 7.69 22.01
C VAL A 354 1.03 8.61 22.95
N THR A 355 0.49 8.85 24.14
CA THR A 355 1.22 9.56 25.20
C THR A 355 1.96 8.52 26.03
N VAL A 356 3.29 8.54 25.97
CA VAL A 356 4.15 7.71 26.81
C VAL A 356 4.43 8.45 28.11
N LEU A 357 3.99 7.89 29.23
CA LEU A 357 4.25 8.46 30.54
C LEU A 357 5.68 8.16 30.98
N ALA A 358 6.33 9.14 31.61
CA ALA A 358 7.55 8.86 32.35
C ALA A 358 7.22 7.95 33.54
N GLN A 359 8.00 6.90 33.76
CA GLN A 359 7.87 5.97 34.88
C GLN A 359 9.19 5.95 35.66
N PRO A 360 9.16 5.85 37.00
CA PRO A 360 7.97 5.78 37.87
C PRO A 360 7.17 7.10 37.96
N VAL A 361 5.93 7.02 38.49
CA VAL A 361 5.04 8.18 38.69
C VAL A 361 4.81 8.46 40.18
N GLY A 362 4.49 9.69 40.53
CA GLY A 362 4.20 10.06 41.92
C GLY A 362 3.82 11.51 42.10
N ALA A 363 3.52 11.86 43.34
CA ALA A 363 3.30 13.24 43.77
C ALA A 363 3.91 13.48 45.16
N VAL A 364 4.36 14.71 45.38
CA VAL A 364 4.93 15.17 46.66
C VAL A 364 3.91 16.06 47.35
N ASP A 365 3.60 15.77 48.61
CA ASP A 365 2.76 16.62 49.45
C ASP A 365 3.48 17.93 49.79
N PRO A 366 2.77 18.97 50.25
CA PRO A 366 3.42 20.17 50.80
C PRO A 366 4.44 19.81 51.89
N ILE A 367 5.69 20.25 51.69
CA ILE A 367 6.80 19.94 52.60
C ILE A 367 6.58 20.64 53.94
N ARG A 368 6.58 19.86 55.03
CA ARG A 368 6.35 20.37 56.39
C ARG A 368 7.67 20.68 57.08
N VAL A 369 7.96 21.96 57.29
CA VAL A 369 9.15 22.41 58.02
C VAL A 369 8.85 22.43 59.53
N GLU A 370 9.75 21.85 60.30
CA GLU A 370 9.74 21.75 61.76
C GLU A 370 10.85 22.63 62.37
N GLN A 371 10.84 22.83 63.69
CA GLN A 371 11.91 23.59 64.36
C GLN A 371 13.24 22.83 64.35
N GLY A 372 14.34 23.58 64.34
CA GLY A 372 15.69 23.03 64.41
C GLY A 372 16.19 22.51 63.06
N GLY A 373 15.78 23.14 61.95
CA GLY A 373 16.25 22.79 60.61
C GLY A 373 15.77 21.43 60.08
N ARG A 374 14.65 20.90 60.60
CA ARG A 374 14.06 19.62 60.16
C ARG A 374 12.90 19.86 59.20
N ALA A 375 12.72 18.97 58.24
CA ALA A 375 11.50 18.93 57.43
C ALA A 375 11.07 17.49 57.16
N THR A 376 9.76 17.28 57.13
CA THR A 376 9.13 16.03 56.71
C THR A 376 8.67 16.17 55.27
N VAL A 377 9.20 15.32 54.39
CA VAL A 377 8.79 15.20 52.98
C VAL A 377 7.99 13.92 52.84
N SER A 378 6.74 14.04 52.42
CA SER A 378 5.84 12.91 52.20
C SER A 378 5.18 12.98 50.83
N GLY A 379 4.59 11.87 50.42
CA GLY A 379 3.81 11.79 49.20
C GLY A 379 3.54 10.33 48.85
N TRP A 380 3.30 10.09 47.56
CA TRP A 380 3.18 8.74 47.03
C TRP A 380 3.98 8.60 45.73
N ALA A 381 4.49 7.41 45.48
CA ALA A 381 5.17 7.06 44.25
C ALA A 381 4.99 5.56 43.97
N LEU A 382 4.85 5.21 42.69
CA LEU A 382 4.73 3.82 42.26
C LEU A 382 5.23 3.70 40.82
N ASP A 383 5.71 2.52 40.46
CA ASP A 383 5.86 2.14 39.06
C ASP A 383 4.65 1.29 38.64
N PRO A 384 3.81 1.74 37.69
CA PRO A 384 2.68 0.96 37.20
C PRO A 384 3.05 -0.42 36.63
N ASP A 385 4.31 -0.67 36.24
CA ASP A 385 4.75 -1.95 35.70
C ASP A 385 5.45 -2.87 36.71
N SER A 386 5.59 -2.42 37.96
CA SER A 386 6.22 -3.18 39.04
C SER A 386 5.36 -3.20 40.30
N SER A 387 5.26 -4.35 40.94
CA SER A 387 4.65 -4.45 42.27
C SER A 387 5.64 -4.16 43.41
N ALA A 388 6.92 -3.96 43.10
CA ALA A 388 7.93 -3.62 44.09
C ALA A 388 7.80 -2.13 44.49
N PRO A 389 8.00 -1.78 45.78
CA PRO A 389 8.09 -0.39 46.19
C PRO A 389 9.20 0.34 45.45
N VAL A 390 8.90 1.52 44.89
CA VAL A 390 9.92 2.36 44.24
C VAL A 390 10.79 3.06 45.28
N THR A 391 12.06 3.28 44.92
CA THR A 391 12.99 4.07 45.73
C THR A 391 12.72 5.55 45.53
N VAL A 392 12.60 6.28 46.65
CA VAL A 392 12.40 7.73 46.68
C VAL A 392 13.64 8.39 47.27
N ARG A 393 14.22 9.33 46.52
CA ARG A 393 15.34 10.17 46.95
C ARG A 393 14.88 11.59 47.18
N VAL A 394 15.06 12.07 48.40
CA VAL A 394 14.90 13.47 48.74
C VAL A 394 16.28 14.12 48.76
N VAL A 395 16.50 15.05 47.85
CA VAL A 395 17.75 15.79 47.70
C VAL A 395 17.54 17.19 48.26
N VAL A 396 18.35 17.57 49.23
CA VAL A 396 18.39 18.94 49.78
C VAL A 396 19.81 19.46 49.62
N ASP A 397 19.98 20.48 48.79
CA ASP A 397 21.27 20.90 48.25
C ASP A 397 22.02 19.70 47.62
N ASP A 398 23.13 19.25 48.19
CA ASP A 398 23.90 18.07 47.73
C ASP A 398 23.71 16.83 48.61
N ARG A 399 22.82 16.89 49.62
CA ARG A 399 22.56 15.76 50.51
C ARG A 399 21.38 14.94 50.02
N VAL A 400 21.55 13.63 49.96
CA VAL A 400 20.52 12.68 49.53
C VAL A 400 20.05 11.85 50.72
N THR A 401 18.73 11.81 50.92
CA THR A 401 18.06 10.88 51.83
C THR A 401 17.22 9.92 51.00
N GLU A 402 17.46 8.62 51.15
CA GLU A 402 16.68 7.56 50.49
C GLU A 402 15.61 6.98 51.41
N THR A 403 14.47 6.62 50.82
CA THR A 403 13.39 5.85 51.44
C THR A 403 12.69 5.03 50.34
N VAL A 404 11.75 4.17 50.72
CA VAL A 404 10.92 3.41 49.77
C VAL A 404 9.45 3.78 49.93
N ALA A 405 8.71 3.73 48.82
CA ALA A 405 7.29 3.97 48.79
C ALA A 405 6.50 2.69 49.20
N ASP A 406 6.56 2.33 50.49
CA ASP A 406 5.87 1.16 51.07
C ASP A 406 5.03 1.53 52.31
N ARG A 407 4.34 2.67 52.26
CA ARG A 407 3.42 3.12 53.32
C ARG A 407 2.03 3.35 52.77
N PRO A 408 0.99 3.39 53.63
CA PRO A 408 -0.33 3.87 53.20
C PRO A 408 -0.25 5.32 52.69
N ALA A 409 -0.96 5.63 51.61
CA ALA A 409 -1.11 7.00 51.09
C ALA A 409 -2.61 7.37 50.99
N PRO A 410 -3.01 8.63 51.29
CA PRO A 410 -4.40 9.05 51.17
C PRO A 410 -4.97 8.82 49.76
N GLY A 411 -6.14 8.19 49.67
CA GLY A 411 -6.81 7.93 48.38
C GLY A 411 -6.21 6.78 47.56
N ARG A 412 -5.26 6.01 48.12
CA ARG A 412 -4.66 4.83 47.49
C ARG A 412 -4.97 3.58 48.32
N THR A 413 -5.20 2.44 47.66
CA THR A 413 -5.46 1.16 48.34
C THR A 413 -4.20 0.32 48.50
N ASP A 414 -3.20 0.62 47.70
CA ASP A 414 -1.86 0.10 47.60
C ASP A 414 -0.89 0.84 48.54
N ARG A 415 0.14 0.14 49.03
CA ARG A 415 1.17 0.72 49.91
C ARG A 415 2.21 1.45 49.06
N VAL A 416 1.85 2.64 48.59
CA VAL A 416 2.66 3.45 47.66
C VAL A 416 3.08 4.80 48.24
N GLY A 417 2.81 5.02 49.52
CA GLY A 417 3.20 6.22 50.25
C GLY A 417 4.66 6.18 50.67
N PHE A 418 5.30 7.34 50.71
CA PHE A 418 6.63 7.52 51.28
C PHE A 418 6.62 8.65 52.31
N SER A 419 7.56 8.59 53.26
CA SER A 419 7.90 9.73 54.09
C SER A 419 9.36 9.65 54.51
N ALA A 420 10.05 10.78 54.38
CA ALA A 420 11.44 10.95 54.74
C ALA A 420 11.61 12.22 55.57
N ASN A 421 12.42 12.13 56.62
CA ASN A 421 12.83 13.28 57.41
C ASN A 421 14.17 13.76 56.89
N VAL A 422 14.26 15.04 56.55
CA VAL A 422 15.48 15.68 56.07
C VAL A 422 15.87 16.83 56.99
N THR A 423 17.16 17.17 56.97
CA THR A 423 17.70 18.28 57.74
C THR A 423 18.51 19.19 56.86
N ALA A 424 18.33 20.49 57.02
CA ALA A 424 19.13 21.50 56.35
C ALA A 424 19.39 22.69 57.27
N GLN A 425 20.42 23.47 56.93
CA GLN A 425 20.68 24.75 57.58
C GLN A 425 19.53 25.73 57.31
N ALA A 426 19.28 26.62 58.27
CA ALA A 426 18.27 27.67 58.14
C ALA A 426 18.45 28.50 56.85
N GLY A 427 17.33 28.96 56.29
CA GLY A 427 17.27 29.68 55.02
C GLY A 427 16.51 28.93 53.91
N SER A 428 16.38 29.57 52.75
CA SER A 428 15.74 28.96 51.58
C SER A 428 16.65 27.88 50.98
N ARG A 429 16.13 26.67 50.83
CA ARG A 429 16.84 25.50 50.31
C ARG A 429 16.02 24.83 49.23
N ARG A 430 16.69 24.32 48.20
CA ARG A 430 16.01 23.59 47.12
C ARG A 430 15.87 22.13 47.52
N VAL A 431 14.63 21.67 47.63
CA VAL A 431 14.27 20.29 47.94
C VAL A 431 13.72 19.63 46.69
N CYS A 432 14.43 18.64 46.16
CA CYS A 432 14.02 17.88 44.99
C CYS A 432 13.72 16.43 45.37
N VAL A 433 12.66 15.87 44.81
CA VAL A 433 12.26 14.47 45.01
C VAL A 433 12.37 13.74 43.69
N LEU A 434 13.22 12.70 43.66
CA LEU A 434 13.38 11.81 42.52
C LEU A 434 12.92 10.41 42.89
N VAL A 435 12.36 9.68 41.93
CA VAL A 435 11.91 8.30 42.12
C VAL A 435 12.49 7.37 41.06
N GLY A 436 12.85 6.16 41.45
CA GLY A 436 13.39 5.16 40.53
C GLY A 436 13.12 3.75 41.05
N ASP A 437 13.27 2.78 40.16
CA ASP A 437 12.95 1.37 40.46
C ASP A 437 13.90 0.77 41.48
N ASP A 438 15.18 1.15 41.39
CA ASP A 438 16.25 0.62 42.22
C ASP A 438 16.99 1.72 43.01
N ALA A 439 17.60 1.32 44.12
CA ALA A 439 18.48 2.19 44.90
C ALA A 439 19.66 2.70 44.04
N GLY A 440 19.95 4.00 44.11
CA GLY A 440 21.07 4.62 43.38
C GLY A 440 20.86 4.89 41.87
N ALA A 441 19.87 4.32 41.18
CA ALA A 441 19.63 4.56 39.76
C ALA A 441 19.18 6.02 39.49
N PRO A 442 19.59 6.73 38.42
CA PRO A 442 19.07 8.07 38.10
C PRO A 442 17.56 8.01 37.87
N GLY A 443 16.79 8.75 38.67
CA GLY A 443 15.33 8.62 38.78
C GLY A 443 14.57 9.74 38.08
N VAL A 444 13.25 9.57 37.94
CA VAL A 444 12.32 10.58 37.45
C VAL A 444 12.15 11.67 38.50
N LEU A 445 12.32 12.93 38.12
CA LEU A 445 12.06 14.07 39.00
C LEU A 445 10.55 14.26 39.18
N LEU A 446 10.05 14.07 40.40
CA LEU A 446 8.63 14.31 40.71
C LEU A 446 8.37 15.79 41.03
N SER A 447 9.26 16.42 41.79
CA SER A 447 9.11 17.81 42.23
C SER A 447 10.45 18.41 42.62
N CYS A 448 10.61 19.72 42.40
CA CYS A 448 11.64 20.54 43.03
C CYS A 448 10.98 21.81 43.57
N GLN A 449 11.12 22.08 44.86
CA GLN A 449 10.50 23.21 45.54
C GLN A 449 11.55 23.96 46.37
N ASP A 450 11.45 25.29 46.43
CA ASP A 450 12.23 26.08 47.37
C ASP A 450 11.50 26.12 48.72
N VAL A 451 12.19 25.66 49.77
CA VAL A 451 11.65 25.47 51.12
C VAL A 451 12.49 26.26 52.12
N THR A 452 11.85 27.09 52.94
CA THR A 452 12.53 27.88 53.97
C THR A 452 12.63 27.11 55.29
N PHE A 453 13.84 26.63 55.61
CA PHE A 453 14.14 25.98 56.88
C PHE A 453 14.31 27.03 58.00
N ARG A 454 13.76 26.74 59.19
CA ARG A 454 13.75 27.63 60.36
C ARG A 454 14.59 27.10 61.53
#